data_AF-A0A956E5N5-F1
#
_entry.id   AF-A0A956E5N5-F1
#
_cell.length_a   1.000
_cell.length_b   1.000
_cell.length_c   1.000
_cell.angle_alpha   90.00
_cell.angle_beta   90.00
_cell.angle_gamma   90.00
#
_symmetry.space_group_name_H-M   'P 1'
#
loop_
_entity.id
_entity.type
_entity.pdbx_description
1 polymer ?
#
loop_
_entity_poly.entity_id
_entity_poly.type
_entity_poly.pdbx_seq_one_letter_code
_entity_poly.pdbx_strand_id
1 'polypeptide(L)'
;MVIEVFGFSPRSGLPDLHIHTFGSRLRNRDKPSDYVSQEAYDNYIGKNPHNQSRFFRPIEPGPWQDGEDLELVAAPVASAVHLRGQALELPRLDQFESNAIILEEPARIRTFELCRLLASTHRNLVLATPEERRVSVPDELDELLVLDEWRHPDVVNDELPSDSETFIRLAGVLADGDRASFRACETPNTHWSNWPDGGSL
;
A
#
# COMPACT_ATOMS: atom_id res chain seq x y z
N MET A 1 15.35 -0.40 1.49
CA MET A 1 14.12 0.41 1.61
C MET A 1 12.92 -0.47 1.36
N VAL A 2 11.85 -0.30 2.12
CA VAL A 2 10.58 -1.02 1.91
C VAL A 2 9.49 0.03 1.70
N ILE A 3 8.68 -0.14 0.66
CA ILE A 3 7.48 0.65 0.39
C ILE A 3 6.29 -0.30 0.45
N GLU A 4 5.22 0.13 1.12
CA GLU A 4 3.96 -0.59 1.13
C GLU A 4 2.87 0.24 0.47
N VAL A 5 2.04 -0.43 -0.35
CA VAL A 5 0.91 0.18 -1.05
C VAL A 5 -0.29 -0.73 -0.87
N PHE A 6 -1.34 -0.22 -0.24
CA PHE A 6 -2.63 -0.91 -0.15
C PHE A 6 -3.61 -0.27 -1.13
N GLY A 7 -4.27 -1.09 -1.94
CA GLY A 7 -5.23 -0.59 -2.91
C GLY A 7 -5.97 -1.70 -3.64
N PHE A 8 -6.62 -1.33 -4.74
CA PHE A 8 -7.36 -2.24 -5.59
C PHE A 8 -6.90 -2.08 -7.04
N SER A 9 -6.71 -3.22 -7.72
CA SER A 9 -6.46 -3.27 -9.15
C SER A 9 -7.54 -4.13 -9.81
N PRO A 10 -8.25 -3.64 -10.85
CA PRO A 10 -9.23 -4.43 -11.57
C PRO A 10 -8.67 -5.74 -12.14
N ARG A 11 -7.36 -5.78 -12.43
CA ARG A 11 -6.67 -6.98 -12.93
C ARG A 11 -6.44 -8.04 -11.86
N SER A 12 -6.30 -7.62 -10.59
CA SER A 12 -6.11 -8.51 -9.43
C SER A 12 -7.45 -9.08 -8.97
N GLY A 13 -8.54 -8.31 -9.14
CA GLY A 13 -9.90 -8.69 -8.75
C GLY A 13 -10.15 -8.68 -7.24
N LEU A 14 -9.12 -8.43 -6.44
CA LEU A 14 -9.17 -8.26 -4.99
C LEU A 14 -8.26 -7.12 -4.57
N PRO A 15 -8.61 -6.38 -3.50
CA PRO A 15 -7.66 -5.49 -2.84
C PRO A 15 -6.46 -6.26 -2.34
N ASP A 16 -5.28 -5.68 -2.52
CA ASP A 16 -4.04 -6.26 -2.05
C ASP A 16 -3.11 -5.20 -1.44
N LEU A 17 -2.22 -5.70 -0.61
CA LEU A 17 -1.13 -4.99 0.01
C LEU A 17 0.15 -5.42 -0.71
N HIS A 18 0.69 -4.51 -1.51
CA HIS A 18 1.95 -4.67 -2.22
C HIS A 18 3.10 -4.16 -1.35
N ILE A 19 4.06 -5.04 -1.08
CA ILE A 19 5.34 -4.72 -0.43
C ILE A 19 6.43 -4.74 -1.49
N HIS A 20 7.01 -3.58 -1.73
CA HIS A 20 8.16 -3.40 -2.61
C HIS A 20 9.43 -3.21 -1.77
N THR A 21 10.34 -4.17 -1.85
CA THR A 21 11.61 -4.13 -1.13
C THR A 21 12.74 -3.85 -2.10
N PHE A 22 13.56 -2.84 -1.80
CA PHE A 22 14.80 -2.50 -2.51
C PHE A 22 16.02 -2.78 -1.62
N GLY A 23 17.03 -3.43 -2.17
CA GLY A 23 18.28 -3.73 -1.46
C GLY A 23 19.32 -4.43 -2.32
N SER A 24 20.59 -4.31 -1.92
CA SER A 24 21.72 -5.03 -2.55
C SER A 24 21.67 -6.54 -2.29
N ARG A 25 21.08 -6.95 -1.17
CA ARG A 25 20.77 -8.34 -0.84
C ARG A 25 19.31 -8.44 -0.42
N LEU A 26 18.63 -9.46 -0.92
CA LEU A 26 17.22 -9.74 -0.67
C LEU A 26 17.07 -11.20 -0.30
N ARG A 27 16.25 -11.47 0.72
CA ARG A 27 15.90 -12.84 1.10
C ARG A 27 14.59 -13.28 0.48
N ASN A 28 14.29 -14.57 0.59
CA ASN A 28 13.04 -15.18 0.14
C ASN A 28 12.72 -14.79 -1.30
N ARG A 29 13.71 -14.74 -2.20
CA ARG A 29 13.48 -14.45 -3.62
C ARG A 29 12.68 -15.57 -4.26
N ASP A 30 12.04 -15.25 -5.38
CA ASP A 30 11.29 -16.24 -6.14
C ASP A 30 12.20 -17.39 -6.58
N LYS A 31 11.61 -18.55 -6.80
CA LYS A 31 12.28 -19.76 -7.25
C LYS A 31 11.94 -20.01 -8.72
N PRO A 32 12.75 -20.79 -9.47
CA PRO A 32 12.40 -21.17 -10.83
C PRO A 32 11.02 -21.84 -10.97
N SER A 33 10.57 -22.55 -9.93
CA SER A 33 9.24 -23.19 -9.87
C SER A 33 8.07 -22.21 -9.87
N ASP A 34 8.32 -20.94 -9.55
CA ASP A 34 7.28 -19.91 -9.49
C ASP A 34 7.00 -19.31 -10.88
N TYR A 35 7.76 -19.73 -11.90
CA TYR A 35 7.68 -19.23 -13.26
C TYR A 35 7.30 -20.34 -14.25
N VAL A 36 6.65 -19.94 -15.34
CA VAL A 36 6.25 -20.85 -16.43
C VAL A 36 7.43 -21.50 -17.15
N SER A 37 8.62 -20.90 -17.07
CA SER A 37 9.85 -21.42 -17.66
C SER A 37 11.09 -20.87 -16.95
N GLN A 38 12.22 -21.58 -17.13
CA GLN A 38 13.52 -21.12 -16.64
C GLN A 38 13.91 -19.76 -17.26
N GLU A 39 13.62 -19.55 -18.53
CA GLU A 39 13.89 -18.27 -19.22
C GLU A 39 13.10 -17.12 -18.60
N ALA A 40 11.84 -17.32 -18.24
CA ALA A 40 11.03 -16.30 -17.59
C ALA A 40 11.59 -15.94 -16.20
N TYR A 41 12.05 -16.94 -15.44
CA TYR A 41 12.71 -16.74 -14.15
C TYR A 41 14.04 -15.97 -14.30
N ASP A 42 14.92 -16.40 -15.21
CA ASP A 42 16.22 -15.76 -15.42
C ASP A 42 16.04 -14.31 -15.88
N ASN A 43 15.08 -14.05 -16.77
CA ASN A 43 14.70 -12.71 -17.20
C ASN A 43 14.19 -11.85 -16.04
N TYR A 44 13.36 -12.41 -15.16
CA TYR A 44 12.85 -11.68 -14.00
C TYR A 44 13.97 -11.32 -13.02
N ILE A 45 14.81 -12.28 -12.64
CA ILE A 45 15.92 -12.06 -11.70
C ILE A 45 16.93 -11.06 -12.29
N GLY A 46 17.23 -11.17 -13.58
CA GLY A 46 18.13 -10.26 -14.28
C GLY A 46 17.62 -8.82 -14.36
N LYS A 47 16.30 -8.63 -14.54
CA LYS A 47 15.67 -7.29 -14.56
C LYS A 47 15.44 -6.70 -13.17
N ASN A 48 15.36 -7.55 -12.14
CA ASN A 48 15.09 -7.13 -10.77
C ASN A 48 16.21 -7.57 -9.82
N PRO A 49 17.48 -7.20 -10.06
CA PRO A 49 18.59 -7.67 -9.22
C PRO A 49 18.52 -7.11 -7.79
N HIS A 50 17.93 -5.92 -7.64
CA HIS A 50 17.94 -5.15 -6.38
C HIS A 50 16.54 -4.81 -5.86
N ASN A 51 15.50 -5.46 -6.40
CA ASN A 51 14.15 -5.28 -5.92
C ASN A 51 13.37 -6.59 -5.86
N GLN A 52 12.35 -6.62 -4.99
CA GLN A 52 11.41 -7.72 -4.87
C GLN A 52 10.02 -7.20 -4.56
N SER A 53 9.02 -7.76 -5.23
CA SER A 53 7.60 -7.52 -4.97
C SER A 53 6.96 -8.69 -4.24
N ARG A 54 6.18 -8.39 -3.20
CA ARG A 54 5.41 -9.37 -2.42
C ARG A 54 4.00 -8.82 -2.23
N PHE A 55 3.00 -9.71 -2.33
CA PHE A 55 1.60 -9.32 -2.25
C PHE A 55 0.93 -10.09 -1.12
N PHE A 56 0.24 -9.36 -0.26
CA PHE A 56 -0.58 -9.90 0.81
C PHE A 56 -2.03 -9.48 0.56
N ARG A 57 -2.99 -10.31 0.99
CA ARG A 57 -4.41 -10.03 0.80
C ARG A 57 -5.04 -9.83 2.18
N PRO A 58 -5.05 -8.60 2.70
CA PRO A 58 -5.64 -8.35 4.00
C PRO A 58 -7.16 -8.57 3.97
N ILE A 59 -7.79 -8.38 2.80
CA ILE A 59 -9.23 -8.61 2.60
C ILE A 59 -9.44 -9.97 1.93
N GLU A 60 -10.31 -10.78 2.50
CA GLU A 60 -10.69 -12.08 1.95
C GLU A 60 -11.75 -11.94 0.85
N PRO A 61 -11.72 -12.79 -0.19
CA PRO A 61 -12.80 -12.86 -1.15
C PRO A 61 -14.11 -13.25 -0.48
N GLY A 62 -15.22 -12.74 -0.99
CA GLY A 62 -16.52 -13.08 -0.41
C GLY A 62 -17.72 -12.39 -1.08
N PRO A 63 -18.92 -12.58 -0.51
CA PRO A 63 -20.17 -12.06 -1.05
C PRO A 63 -20.26 -10.53 -1.12
N TRP A 64 -19.28 -9.82 -0.54
CA TRP A 64 -19.19 -8.36 -0.62
C TRP A 64 -18.77 -7.88 -2.02
N GLN A 65 -18.18 -8.74 -2.85
CA GLN A 65 -17.79 -8.41 -4.23
C GLN A 65 -18.98 -8.60 -5.17
N ASP A 66 -19.19 -7.67 -6.09
CA ASP A 66 -20.14 -7.86 -7.17
C ASP A 66 -19.69 -9.01 -8.09
N GLY A 67 -20.63 -9.86 -8.49
CA GLY A 67 -20.34 -11.08 -9.25
C GLY A 67 -20.03 -10.85 -10.73
N GLU A 68 -20.42 -9.70 -11.28
CA GLU A 68 -20.17 -9.33 -12.68
C GLU A 68 -19.06 -8.28 -12.81
N ASP A 69 -18.92 -7.40 -11.81
CA ASP A 69 -17.95 -6.30 -11.83
C ASP A 69 -17.17 -6.18 -10.51
N LEU A 70 -15.95 -6.73 -10.47
CA LEU A 70 -15.10 -6.71 -9.26
C LEU A 70 -14.68 -5.29 -8.84
N GLU A 71 -14.85 -4.28 -9.69
CA GLU A 71 -14.64 -2.88 -9.33
C GLU A 71 -15.75 -2.34 -8.43
N LEU A 72 -16.82 -3.10 -8.22
CA LEU A 72 -17.96 -2.73 -7.41
C LEU A 72 -18.15 -3.67 -6.22
N VAL A 73 -18.62 -3.07 -5.12
CA VAL A 73 -19.22 -3.82 -4.01
C VAL A 73 -20.60 -4.32 -4.44
N ALA A 74 -20.94 -5.54 -4.01
CA ALA A 74 -22.18 -6.22 -4.32
C ALA A 74 -23.41 -5.37 -3.96
N ALA A 75 -24.47 -5.48 -4.77
CA ALA A 75 -25.78 -4.92 -4.50
C ALA A 75 -26.85 -6.04 -4.60
N PRO A 76 -27.61 -6.34 -3.53
CA PRO A 76 -27.60 -5.69 -2.22
C PRO A 76 -26.27 -5.89 -1.49
N VAL A 77 -25.86 -4.88 -0.73
CA VAL A 77 -24.61 -4.89 0.04
C VAL A 77 -24.62 -6.06 1.01
N ALA A 78 -23.58 -6.90 0.98
CA ALA A 78 -23.43 -7.99 1.93
C ALA A 78 -23.40 -7.45 3.37
N SER A 79 -23.59 -8.32 4.37
CA SER A 79 -23.53 -7.85 5.76
C SER A 79 -22.11 -7.52 6.21
N ALA A 80 -21.09 -8.17 5.65
CA ALA A 80 -19.72 -8.07 6.17
C ALA A 80 -18.63 -8.33 5.12
N VAL A 81 -17.45 -7.77 5.40
CA VAL A 81 -16.15 -8.09 4.79
C VAL A 81 -15.26 -8.74 5.84
N HIS A 82 -14.41 -9.70 5.45
CA HIS A 82 -13.44 -10.31 6.35
C HIS A 82 -12.07 -9.69 6.10
N LEU A 83 -11.55 -9.00 7.11
CA LEU A 83 -10.25 -8.33 7.09
C LEU A 83 -9.31 -9.07 8.05
N ARG A 84 -8.35 -9.82 7.51
CA ARG A 84 -7.42 -10.69 8.25
C ARG A 84 -8.14 -11.64 9.22
N GLY A 85 -9.18 -12.32 8.75
CA GLY A 85 -10.02 -13.21 9.55
C GLY A 85 -11.01 -12.51 10.48
N GLN A 86 -10.98 -11.18 10.61
CA GLN A 86 -11.96 -10.42 11.38
C GLN A 86 -13.15 -10.03 10.50
N ALA A 87 -14.35 -10.51 10.85
CA ALA A 87 -15.58 -10.04 10.23
C ALA A 87 -15.86 -8.59 10.65
N LEU A 88 -15.99 -7.70 9.66
CA LEU A 88 -16.37 -6.31 9.81
C LEU A 88 -17.69 -6.08 9.07
N GLU A 89 -18.64 -5.42 9.71
CA GLU A 89 -19.86 -5.01 9.01
C GLU A 89 -19.51 -4.12 7.82
N LEU A 90 -20.18 -4.33 6.68
CA LEU A 90 -19.94 -3.47 5.52
C LEU A 90 -20.41 -2.04 5.83
N PRO A 91 -19.63 -1.04 5.39
CA PRO A 91 -19.90 0.33 5.72
C PRO A 91 -21.20 0.82 5.07
N ARG A 92 -21.94 1.63 5.81
CA ARG A 92 -23.09 2.36 5.29
C ARG A 92 -22.61 3.56 4.46
N LEU A 93 -23.45 4.01 3.52
CA LEU A 93 -23.12 5.13 2.62
C LEU A 93 -22.77 6.42 3.38
N ASP A 94 -23.41 6.69 4.53
CA ASP A 94 -23.16 7.87 5.37
C ASP A 94 -21.73 7.90 5.98
N GLN A 95 -21.09 6.74 6.10
CA GLN A 95 -19.73 6.64 6.62
C GLN A 95 -18.67 7.12 5.62
N PHE A 96 -18.95 7.08 4.31
CA PHE A 96 -18.01 7.56 3.30
C PHE A 96 -17.88 9.09 3.37
N GLU A 97 -19.01 9.80 3.37
CA GLU A 97 -19.03 11.26 3.52
C GLU A 97 -18.37 11.72 4.83
N SER A 98 -18.65 11.01 5.94
CA SER A 98 -18.03 11.28 7.25
C SER A 98 -16.51 11.12 7.26
N ASN A 99 -15.94 10.38 6.30
CA ASN A 99 -14.50 10.19 6.11
C ASN A 99 -13.96 11.00 4.91
N ALA A 100 -14.71 12.00 4.45
CA ALA A 100 -14.38 12.84 3.29
C ALA A 100 -14.19 12.06 1.98
N ILE A 101 -14.80 10.87 1.87
CA ILE A 101 -14.81 10.06 0.64
C ILE A 101 -16.08 10.39 -0.14
N ILE A 102 -15.88 10.98 -1.32
CA ILE A 102 -16.97 11.25 -2.27
C ILE A 102 -17.09 10.02 -3.16
N LEU A 103 -18.29 9.43 -3.19
CA LEU A 103 -18.57 8.31 -4.08
C LEU A 103 -18.65 8.81 -5.53
N GLU A 104 -18.02 8.10 -6.46
CA GLU A 104 -18.15 8.35 -7.90
C GLU A 104 -19.60 8.10 -8.37
N GLU A 105 -20.25 7.10 -7.78
CA GLU A 105 -21.64 6.75 -8.05
C GLU A 105 -22.48 6.87 -6.75
N PRO A 106 -23.53 7.72 -6.70
CA PRO A 106 -24.26 8.01 -5.46
C PRO A 106 -24.86 6.80 -4.70
N ALA A 107 -25.06 5.66 -5.38
CA ALA A 107 -25.69 4.48 -4.81
C ALA A 107 -24.86 3.19 -4.97
N ARG A 108 -23.65 3.28 -5.51
CA ARG A 108 -22.75 2.14 -5.71
C ARG A 108 -21.40 2.48 -5.10
N ILE A 109 -20.85 1.53 -4.34
CA ILE A 109 -19.55 1.67 -3.73
C ILE A 109 -18.55 0.98 -4.67
N ARG A 110 -17.54 1.72 -5.13
CA ARG A 110 -16.39 1.15 -5.82
C ARG A 110 -15.49 0.44 -4.82
N THR A 111 -14.85 -0.65 -5.24
CA THR A 111 -13.95 -1.42 -4.39
C THR A 111 -12.78 -0.55 -3.87
N PHE A 112 -12.27 0.40 -4.66
CA PHE A 112 -11.22 1.31 -4.20
C PHE A 112 -11.71 2.34 -3.17
N GLU A 113 -12.98 2.73 -3.19
CA GLU A 113 -13.59 3.62 -2.18
C GLU A 113 -13.72 2.87 -0.84
N LEU A 114 -14.11 1.59 -0.91
CA LEU A 114 -14.08 0.70 0.25
C LEU A 114 -12.66 0.60 0.82
N CYS A 115 -11.63 0.46 -0.02
CA CYS A 115 -10.23 0.48 0.41
C CYS A 115 -9.87 1.80 1.13
N ARG A 116 -10.25 2.96 0.59
CA ARG A 116 -10.00 4.27 1.23
C ARG A 116 -10.66 4.35 2.61
N LEU A 117 -11.89 3.86 2.74
CA LEU A 117 -12.59 3.86 4.03
C LEU A 117 -11.94 2.90 5.03
N LEU A 118 -11.57 1.69 4.61
CA LEU A 118 -10.88 0.73 5.47
C LEU A 118 -9.49 1.23 5.87
N ALA A 119 -8.76 1.92 4.99
CA ALA A 119 -7.50 2.56 5.34
C ALA A 119 -7.66 3.71 6.36
N SER A 120 -8.80 4.42 6.32
CA SER A 120 -9.09 5.52 7.24
C SER A 120 -9.57 5.02 8.63
N THR A 121 -10.31 3.92 8.66
CA THR A 121 -10.98 3.41 9.88
C THR A 121 -10.29 2.22 10.53
N HIS A 122 -9.56 1.42 9.74
CA HIS A 122 -8.93 0.16 10.13
C HIS A 122 -7.49 0.05 9.60
N ARG A 123 -6.75 1.17 9.58
CA ARG A 123 -5.40 1.31 8.99
C ARG A 123 -4.46 0.14 9.29
N ASN A 124 -4.34 -0.24 10.56
CA ASN A 124 -3.42 -1.30 11.00
C ASN A 124 -3.79 -2.69 10.50
N LEU A 125 -5.03 -2.91 10.05
CA LEU A 125 -5.49 -4.17 9.51
C LEU A 125 -5.29 -4.26 7.99
N VAL A 126 -5.24 -3.13 7.27
CA VAL A 126 -5.00 -3.13 5.81
C VAL A 126 -3.53 -2.97 5.44
N LEU A 127 -2.72 -2.37 6.31
CA LEU A 127 -1.27 -2.22 6.11
C LEU A 127 -0.50 -3.45 6.59
N ALA A 128 0.80 -3.46 6.32
CA ALA A 128 1.64 -4.61 6.56
C ALA A 128 1.94 -4.81 8.04
N THR A 129 1.97 -6.07 8.47
CA THR A 129 2.56 -6.42 9.76
C THR A 129 4.09 -6.23 9.71
N PRO A 130 4.77 -6.11 10.86
CA PRO A 130 6.23 -6.07 10.90
C PRO A 130 6.90 -7.25 10.17
N GLU A 131 6.30 -8.44 10.25
CA GLU A 131 6.78 -9.65 9.58
C GLU A 131 6.62 -9.53 8.05
N GLU A 132 5.47 -9.05 7.58
CA GLU A 132 5.20 -8.84 6.16
C GLU A 132 6.14 -7.78 5.56
N ARG A 133 6.39 -6.67 6.26
CA ARG A 133 7.35 -5.63 5.81
C ARG A 133 8.77 -6.20 5.64
N ARG A 134 9.15 -7.15 6.50
CA ARG A 134 10.49 -7.73 6.51
C ARG A 134 10.63 -8.99 5.66
N VAL A 135 9.59 -9.42 4.94
CA VAL A 135 9.58 -10.71 4.23
C VAL A 135 10.77 -10.88 3.27
N SER A 136 11.25 -9.80 2.65
CA SER A 136 12.40 -9.81 1.72
C SER A 136 13.64 -9.10 2.27
N VAL A 137 13.59 -8.57 3.49
CA VAL A 137 14.71 -7.89 4.16
C VAL A 137 15.60 -8.92 4.86
N PRO A 138 16.93 -8.91 4.68
CA PRO A 138 17.85 -9.75 5.44
C PRO A 138 17.68 -9.60 6.97
N ASP A 139 17.76 -10.71 7.70
CA ASP A 139 17.43 -10.76 9.13
C ASP A 139 18.35 -9.91 10.01
N GLU A 140 19.61 -9.76 9.60
CA GLU A 140 20.64 -8.98 10.27
C GLU A 140 20.48 -7.46 10.13
N LEU A 141 19.54 -6.97 9.31
CA LEU A 141 19.30 -5.54 9.16
C LEU A 141 18.24 -5.06 10.15
N ASP A 142 18.59 -4.05 10.93
CA ASP A 142 17.65 -3.39 11.84
C ASP A 142 16.74 -2.39 11.12
N GLU A 143 15.51 -2.23 11.62
CA GLU A 143 14.61 -1.18 11.17
C GLU A 143 15.10 0.18 11.69
N LEU A 144 15.50 1.06 10.77
CA LEU A 144 15.99 2.40 11.10
C LEU A 144 14.84 3.36 11.41
N LEU A 145 13.84 3.42 10.53
CA LEU A 145 12.72 4.35 10.58
C LEU A 145 11.53 3.82 9.77
N VAL A 146 10.31 4.13 10.23
CA VAL A 146 9.04 3.96 9.50
C VAL A 146 8.40 5.34 9.33
N LEU A 147 7.90 5.62 8.11
CA LEU A 147 7.30 6.89 7.75
C LEU A 147 5.82 6.70 7.44
N ASP A 148 4.97 6.88 8.45
CA ASP A 148 3.50 6.85 8.28
C ASP A 148 2.96 8.20 7.79
N GLU A 149 3.40 9.28 8.43
CA GLU A 149 2.97 10.65 8.17
C GLU A 149 4.18 11.52 7.89
N TRP A 150 4.28 12.01 6.67
CA TRP A 150 5.38 12.85 6.22
C TRP A 150 4.93 13.79 5.10
N ARG A 151 5.76 14.78 4.75
CA ARG A 151 5.48 15.66 3.62
C ARG A 151 6.20 15.16 2.37
N HIS A 152 5.45 14.53 1.48
CA HIS A 152 5.92 14.15 0.16
C HIS A 152 5.95 15.40 -0.75
N PRO A 153 7.08 15.70 -1.42
CA PRO A 153 7.17 16.78 -2.38
C PRO A 153 6.30 16.47 -3.60
N ASP A 154 5.57 17.46 -4.09
CA ASP A 154 4.79 17.33 -5.32
C ASP A 154 5.71 17.38 -6.56
N VAL A 155 6.38 16.25 -6.83
CA VAL A 155 7.34 16.11 -7.93
C VAL A 155 6.71 16.29 -9.31
N VAL A 156 5.39 16.11 -9.43
CA VAL A 156 4.65 16.34 -10.69
C VAL A 156 4.50 17.84 -10.95
N ASN A 157 4.40 18.64 -9.89
CA ASN A 157 4.35 20.09 -9.93
C ASN A 157 5.71 20.74 -9.58
N ASP A 158 6.80 20.10 -9.98
CA ASP A 158 8.18 20.61 -9.90
C ASP A 158 8.75 20.83 -8.48
N GLU A 159 8.11 20.34 -7.41
CA GLU A 159 8.75 20.31 -6.08
C GLU A 159 9.86 19.27 -6.06
N LEU A 160 11.11 19.71 -5.83
CA LEU A 160 12.25 18.82 -5.81
C LEU A 160 12.41 18.16 -4.43
N PRO A 161 12.73 16.85 -4.38
CA PRO A 161 13.12 16.21 -3.13
C PRO A 161 14.31 16.88 -2.44
N SER A 162 15.24 17.49 -3.18
CA SER A 162 16.37 18.23 -2.62
C SER A 162 15.98 19.47 -1.85
N ASP A 163 14.81 20.04 -2.15
CA ASP A 163 14.30 21.27 -1.55
C ASP A 163 13.30 20.98 -0.41
N SER A 164 12.86 19.72 -0.30
CA SER A 164 11.99 19.24 0.77
C SER A 164 12.79 19.00 2.05
N GLU A 165 12.40 19.69 3.14
CA GLU A 165 13.04 19.52 4.45
C GLU A 165 12.92 18.07 4.95
N THR A 166 11.80 17.41 4.65
CA THR A 166 11.60 15.99 4.96
C THR A 166 12.69 15.11 4.31
N PHE A 167 12.93 15.26 3.00
CA PHE A 167 13.93 14.47 2.29
C PHE A 167 15.37 14.80 2.71
N ILE A 168 15.68 16.08 2.97
CA ILE A 168 16.99 16.48 3.50
C ILE A 168 17.27 15.79 4.85
N ARG A 169 16.29 15.77 5.75
CA ARG A 169 16.41 15.10 7.06
C ARG A 169 16.54 13.59 6.92
N LEU A 170 15.78 12.97 6.02
CA LEU A 170 15.91 11.54 5.73
C LEU A 170 17.30 11.18 5.22
N ALA A 171 17.89 12.01 4.34
CA ALA A 171 19.25 11.81 3.87
C ALA A 171 20.26 11.86 5.02
N GLY A 172 20.10 12.78 5.98
CA GLY A 172 20.93 12.84 7.19
C GLY A 172 20.81 11.58 8.06
N VAL A 173 19.58 11.12 8.33
CA VAL A 173 19.33 9.89 9.10
C VAL A 173 19.97 8.67 8.43
N LEU A 174 19.90 8.58 7.10
CA LEU A 174 20.52 7.49 6.35
C LEU A 174 22.05 7.56 6.37
N ALA A 175 22.64 8.76 6.38
CA ALA A 175 24.09 8.94 6.43
C ALA A 175 24.67 8.63 7.83
N ASP A 176 24.00 9.09 8.88
CA ASP A 176 24.52 9.01 10.25
C ASP A 176 24.00 7.79 11.02
N GLY A 177 22.91 7.16 10.55
CA GLY A 177 22.23 6.06 11.25
C GLY A 177 21.46 6.50 12.50
N ASP A 178 21.40 7.80 12.80
CA ASP A 178 20.73 8.33 13.98
C ASP A 178 19.25 8.62 13.69
N ARG A 179 18.37 7.70 14.12
CA ARG A 179 16.91 7.88 14.03
C ARG A 179 16.40 9.11 14.80
N ALA A 180 17.08 9.54 15.87
CA ALA A 180 16.63 10.65 16.71
C ALA A 180 16.79 12.01 16.01
N SER A 181 17.61 12.06 14.96
CA SER A 181 17.76 13.22 14.09
C SER A 181 16.53 13.46 13.20
N PHE A 182 15.70 12.44 12.95
CA PHE A 182 14.44 12.62 12.23
C PHE A 182 13.39 13.25 13.14
N ARG A 183 12.98 14.48 12.82
CA ARG A 183 11.80 15.12 13.39
C ARG A 183 10.96 15.65 12.27
N ALA A 184 9.68 15.29 12.26
CA ALA A 184 8.69 15.89 11.38
C ALA A 184 8.73 17.42 11.57
N CYS A 185 8.95 18.13 10.48
CA CYS A 185 9.17 19.57 10.44
C CYS A 185 8.02 20.31 9.74
N GLU A 186 7.19 19.58 9.01
CA GLU A 186 6.12 20.11 8.19
C GLU A 186 4.82 19.31 8.40
N THR A 187 3.70 19.92 8.08
CA THR A 187 2.41 19.22 8.08
C THR A 187 2.44 18.08 7.06
N PRO A 188 2.13 16.84 7.47
CA PRO A 188 2.14 15.70 6.57
C PRO A 188 1.06 15.83 5.50
N ASN A 189 1.36 15.36 4.29
CA ASN A 189 0.41 15.34 3.18
C ASN A 189 0.20 13.92 2.62
N THR A 190 0.64 12.86 3.30
CA THR A 190 0.49 11.48 2.82
C THR A 190 -0.95 10.95 2.77
N HIS A 191 -1.92 11.67 3.35
CA HIS A 191 -3.32 11.31 3.22
C HIS A 191 -3.77 11.44 1.75
N TRP A 192 -4.49 10.42 1.24
CA TRP A 192 -4.91 10.33 -0.18
C TRP A 192 -5.75 11.52 -0.64
N SER A 193 -6.46 12.20 0.26
CA SER A 193 -7.25 13.40 -0.06
C SER A 193 -6.39 14.58 -0.55
N ASN A 194 -5.09 14.57 -0.25
CA ASN A 194 -4.14 15.56 -0.78
C ASN A 194 -3.66 15.20 -2.20
N TRP A 195 -3.99 14.00 -2.69
CA TRP A 195 -3.56 13.46 -3.98
C TRP A 195 -4.78 12.94 -4.75
N PRO A 196 -5.73 13.81 -5.15
CA PRO A 196 -7.00 13.40 -5.76
C PRO A 196 -6.81 12.61 -7.06
N ASP A 197 -5.79 12.96 -7.85
CA ASP A 197 -5.40 12.26 -9.09
C ASP A 197 -4.46 11.06 -8.83
N GLY A 198 -4.13 10.81 -7.56
CA GLY A 198 -3.25 9.72 -7.15
C GLY A 198 -3.93 8.37 -7.37
N GLY A 199 -3.39 7.57 -8.30
CA GLY A 199 -3.88 6.23 -8.62
C GLY A 199 -4.97 6.16 -9.69
N SER A 200 -5.28 7.26 -10.38
CA SER A 200 -6.29 7.32 -11.44
C SER A 200 -5.76 7.12 -12.87
N LEU A 201 -4.74 6.26 -13.07
CA LEU A 201 -4.10 6.01 -14.37
C LEU A 201 -4.05 4.52 -14.75
#